data_AF-A0A1F3BVA8-F1
#
_entry.id   AF-A0A1F3BVA8-F1
#
_cell.length_a   1.000
_cell.length_b   1.000
_cell.length_c   1.000
_cell.angle_alpha   90.00
_cell.angle_beta   90.00
_cell.angle_gamma   90.00
#
_symmetry.space_group_name_H-M   'P 1'
#
loop_
_entity.id
_entity.type
_entity.pdbx_description
1 polymer ?
#
loop_
_entity_poly.entity_id
_entity_poly.type
_entity_poly.pdbx_seq_one_letter_code
_entity_poly.pdbx_strand_id
1 'polypeptide(L)'
;MKAPILIITFQIIFLSNLFAQSAVIRNINLYYKDQKAIINYDLKDFKPNKNHNIELFFVDDNFNVKVPKKLFGDFGDSISTGKNKQIQWALFEDNINIANTLKPVILVDGLNKGGSNNIILSILVPGLGDYFVENPRNMIYKPYLRTLTVIGALTLGYIADQNRVKLVWKKWDSKINDEVGYLYDNDYWLFSFDKEIFYFVGISVWLMDVIWVYAKGNENEKLKLFTNYYPSISYKNGIANLGININL
;
A
#
# COMPACT_ATOMS: atom_id res chain seq x y z
N MET A 1 38.23 4.53 19.97
CA MET A 1 37.17 5.57 20.00
C MET A 1 36.80 6.00 18.59
N LYS A 2 35.75 5.43 17.98
CA LYS A 2 35.20 5.84 16.67
C LYS A 2 33.68 5.64 16.59
N ALA A 3 32.96 5.92 17.68
CA ALA A 3 31.50 5.79 17.76
C ALA A 3 30.66 7.07 17.47
N PRO A 4 31.19 8.32 17.37
CA PRO A 4 30.30 9.48 17.32
C PRO A 4 29.69 9.76 15.93
N ILE A 5 30.27 9.23 14.83
CA ILE A 5 29.81 9.53 13.47
C ILE A 5 28.50 8.79 13.12
N LEU A 6 28.27 7.61 13.71
CA LEU A 6 27.12 6.76 13.39
C LEU A 6 25.81 7.26 14.05
N ILE A 7 25.92 8.00 15.16
CA ILE A 7 24.77 8.59 15.87
C ILE A 7 24.21 9.81 15.11
N ILE A 8 25.10 10.60 14.47
CA ILE A 8 24.69 11.81 13.73
C ILE A 8 23.98 11.44 12.43
N THR A 9 24.38 10.35 11.76
CA THR A 9 23.70 9.88 10.53
C THR A 9 22.29 9.36 10.80
N PHE A 10 22.06 8.73 11.96
CA PHE A 10 20.73 8.23 12.34
C PHE A 10 19.72 9.35 12.63
N GLN A 11 20.16 10.49 13.16
CA GLN A 11 19.28 11.63 13.48
C GLN A 11 18.82 12.41 12.23
N ILE A 12 19.66 12.49 11.19
CA ILE A 12 19.31 13.23 9.95
C ILE A 12 18.19 12.52 9.16
N ILE A 13 18.12 11.19 9.22
CA ILE A 13 17.09 10.41 8.51
C ILE A 13 15.70 10.62 9.13
N PHE A 14 15.60 10.84 10.45
CA PHE A 14 14.30 11.02 11.12
C PHE A 14 13.62 12.37 10.79
N LEU A 15 14.40 13.44 10.56
CA LEU A 15 13.86 14.80 10.33
C LEU A 15 13.25 15.00 8.93
N SER A 16 13.53 14.12 7.98
CA SER A 16 13.04 14.26 6.59
C SER A 16 11.57 13.88 6.37
N ASN A 17 10.90 13.28 7.37
CA ASN A 17 9.56 12.71 7.20
C ASN A 17 8.39 13.69 7.45
N LEU A 18 8.65 14.94 7.85
CA LEU A 18 7.61 15.86 8.30
C LEU A 18 6.84 16.58 7.17
N PHE A 19 7.32 16.56 5.93
CA PHE A 19 6.81 17.48 4.88
C PHE A 19 5.89 16.88 3.81
N ALA A 20 5.49 15.62 3.93
CA ALA A 20 4.69 14.94 2.90
C ALA A 20 3.24 14.66 3.33
N GLN A 21 2.53 15.64 3.91
CA GLN A 21 1.11 15.46 4.22
C GLN A 21 0.26 15.57 2.94
N SER A 22 -0.44 14.49 2.61
CA SER A 22 -1.43 14.44 1.53
C SER A 22 -2.74 15.04 2.00
N ALA A 23 -3.51 15.59 1.06
CA ALA A 23 -4.87 16.00 1.33
C ALA A 23 -5.74 14.82 1.81
N VAL A 24 -6.69 15.11 2.69
CA VAL A 24 -7.57 14.12 3.32
C VAL A 24 -9.00 14.63 3.33
N ILE A 25 -9.94 13.75 2.98
CA ILE A 25 -11.38 13.97 3.09
C ILE A 25 -11.84 13.59 4.50
N ARG A 26 -12.71 14.41 5.11
CA ARG A 26 -13.34 14.15 6.40
C ARG A 26 -14.83 14.47 6.37
N ASN A 27 -15.54 14.00 7.39
CA ASN A 27 -16.94 14.38 7.66
C ASN A 27 -17.87 14.13 6.47
N ILE A 28 -17.69 13.00 5.78
CA ILE A 28 -18.53 12.64 4.64
C ILE A 28 -19.93 12.34 5.16
N ASN A 29 -20.91 13.08 4.65
CA ASN A 29 -22.32 12.86 4.92
C ASN A 29 -23.07 12.72 3.60
N LEU A 30 -23.85 11.65 3.47
CA LEU A 30 -24.70 11.38 2.31
C LEU A 30 -26.16 11.46 2.76
N TYR A 31 -26.94 12.22 2.02
CA TYR A 31 -28.40 12.26 2.17
C TYR A 31 -29.06 12.43 0.81
N TYR A 32 -30.35 12.13 0.76
CA TYR A 32 -31.14 12.16 -0.46
C TYR A 32 -32.15 13.29 -0.39
N LYS A 33 -32.21 14.13 -1.42
CA LYS A 33 -33.17 15.24 -1.51
C LYS A 33 -33.51 15.51 -2.97
N ASP A 34 -34.79 15.71 -3.27
CA ASP A 34 -35.26 16.13 -4.59
C ASP A 34 -34.67 15.28 -5.73
N GLN A 35 -34.71 13.95 -5.58
CA GLN A 35 -34.19 13.00 -6.58
C GLN A 35 -32.66 13.04 -6.79
N LYS A 36 -31.93 13.70 -5.90
CA LYS A 36 -30.47 13.80 -5.92
C LYS A 36 -29.88 13.14 -4.67
N ALA A 37 -28.72 12.53 -4.84
CA ALA A 37 -27.84 12.20 -3.73
C ALA A 37 -26.93 13.41 -3.49
N ILE A 38 -26.92 13.93 -2.26
CA ILE A 38 -26.11 15.07 -1.86
C ILE A 38 -25.06 14.59 -0.88
N ILE A 39 -23.80 14.83 -1.23
CA ILE A 39 -22.62 14.41 -0.49
C ILE A 39 -21.92 15.67 0.00
N ASN A 40 -21.93 15.87 1.31
CA ASN A 40 -21.16 16.93 1.95
C ASN A 40 -19.87 16.36 2.53
N TYR A 41 -18.77 17.10 2.42
CA TYR A 41 -17.47 16.67 2.91
C TYR A 41 -16.56 17.86 3.25
N ASP A 42 -15.51 17.59 4.01
CA ASP A 42 -14.43 18.54 4.29
C ASP A 42 -13.14 18.07 3.60
N LEU A 43 -12.48 18.96 2.86
CA LEU A 43 -11.17 18.73 2.24
C LEU A 43 -10.10 19.49 3.03
N LYS A 44 -9.18 18.75 3.65
CA LYS A 44 -8.04 19.32 4.38
C LYS A 44 -6.72 18.96 3.71
N ASP A 45 -5.91 19.96 3.40
CA ASP A 45 -4.49 19.82 3.10
C ASP A 45 -3.71 20.78 4.02
N PHE A 46 -2.47 20.44 4.32
CA PHE A 46 -1.52 21.30 5.02
C PHE A 46 -0.87 22.32 4.09
N LYS A 47 -0.97 22.13 2.77
CA LYS A 47 -0.56 23.11 1.77
C LYS A 47 -1.75 24.00 1.41
N PRO A 48 -1.86 25.22 1.97
CA PRO A 48 -2.93 26.12 1.59
C PRO A 48 -2.83 26.46 0.10
N ASN A 49 -3.97 26.66 -0.55
CA ASN A 49 -4.11 27.05 -1.97
C ASN A 49 -3.65 26.00 -3.00
N LYS A 50 -3.38 24.76 -2.59
CA LYS A 50 -3.24 23.66 -3.55
C LYS A 50 -4.64 23.28 -4.07
N ASN A 51 -4.75 23.23 -5.39
CA ASN A 51 -5.90 22.70 -6.09
C ASN A 51 -5.80 21.18 -6.16
N HIS A 52 -6.93 20.50 -5.97
CA HIS A 52 -7.02 19.05 -5.98
C HIS A 52 -7.99 18.54 -7.05
N ASN A 53 -7.73 17.34 -7.54
CA ASN A 53 -8.71 16.59 -8.32
C ASN A 53 -9.56 15.74 -7.37
N ILE A 54 -10.88 15.85 -7.43
CA ILE A 54 -11.82 15.11 -6.59
C ILE A 54 -12.60 14.12 -7.44
N GLU A 55 -12.44 12.85 -7.13
CA GLU A 55 -13.17 11.76 -7.78
C GLU A 55 -14.15 11.11 -6.79
N LEU A 56 -15.31 10.66 -7.27
CA LEU A 56 -16.40 10.11 -6.46
C LEU A 56 -16.83 8.77 -7.02
N PHE A 57 -16.89 7.79 -6.14
CA PHE A 57 -17.36 6.44 -6.40
C PHE A 57 -18.39 6.06 -5.35
N PHE A 58 -19.20 5.06 -5.66
CA PHE A 58 -20.07 4.41 -4.70
C PHE A 58 -19.74 2.93 -4.63
N VAL A 59 -19.72 2.38 -3.42
CA VAL A 59 -19.50 0.96 -3.20
C VAL A 59 -20.74 0.40 -2.51
N ASP A 60 -21.33 -0.65 -3.06
CA ASP A 60 -22.43 -1.36 -2.41
C ASP A 60 -21.92 -2.41 -1.41
N ASP A 61 -22.83 -3.07 -0.70
CA ASP A 61 -22.46 -4.09 0.30
C ASP A 61 -21.82 -5.35 -0.30
N ASN A 62 -21.91 -5.54 -1.62
CA ASN A 62 -21.25 -6.62 -2.36
C ASN A 62 -19.91 -6.16 -2.95
N PHE A 63 -19.40 -4.99 -2.55
CA PHE A 63 -18.18 -4.38 -3.07
C PHE A 63 -18.22 -4.04 -4.58
N ASN A 64 -19.41 -3.96 -5.18
CA ASN A 64 -19.52 -3.46 -6.54
C ASN A 64 -19.33 -1.95 -6.54
N VAL A 65 -18.41 -1.49 -7.39
CA VAL A 65 -18.15 -0.06 -7.58
C VAL A 65 -19.11 0.49 -8.63
N LYS A 66 -19.84 1.53 -8.28
CA LYS A 66 -20.70 2.32 -9.18
C LYS A 66 -20.14 3.72 -9.32
N VAL A 67 -20.19 4.24 -10.53
CA VAL A 67 -19.63 5.55 -10.81
C VAL A 67 -20.73 6.46 -11.31
N PRO A 68 -20.97 7.58 -10.60
CA PRO A 68 -21.90 8.61 -11.06
C PRO A 68 -21.48 9.18 -12.40
N LYS A 69 -22.42 9.33 -13.34
CA LYS A 69 -22.15 9.99 -14.62
C LYS A 69 -22.46 11.48 -14.58
N LYS A 70 -23.49 11.88 -13.82
CA LYS A 70 -23.93 13.27 -13.73
C LYS A 70 -23.74 13.84 -12.34
N LEU A 71 -22.58 14.48 -12.17
CA LEU A 71 -22.16 15.14 -10.94
C LEU A 71 -22.15 16.66 -11.10
N PHE A 72 -22.47 17.36 -10.02
CA PHE A 72 -22.43 18.81 -9.92
C PHE A 72 -21.81 19.24 -8.59
N GLY A 73 -21.25 20.45 -8.54
CA GLY A 73 -20.67 21.03 -7.33
C GLY A 73 -19.15 20.91 -7.26
N ASP A 74 -18.62 20.70 -6.06
CA ASP A 74 -17.19 20.58 -5.76
C ASP A 74 -16.64 19.20 -6.18
N PHE A 75 -16.56 18.92 -7.48
CA PHE A 75 -16.04 17.67 -8.04
C PHE A 75 -15.14 17.93 -9.27
N GLY A 76 -14.21 17.02 -9.54
CA GLY A 76 -13.28 17.11 -10.67
C GLY A 76 -12.02 17.90 -10.32
N ASP A 77 -11.40 18.50 -11.33
CA ASP A 77 -10.16 19.25 -11.16
C ASP A 77 -10.36 20.60 -10.47
N SER A 78 -9.28 21.10 -9.88
CA SER A 78 -9.20 22.47 -9.34
C SER A 78 -10.05 22.76 -8.09
N ILE A 79 -10.29 21.75 -7.24
CA ILE A 79 -11.00 21.93 -5.98
C ILE A 79 -10.03 22.39 -4.89
N SER A 80 -10.29 23.56 -4.34
CA SER A 80 -9.54 24.11 -3.21
C SER A 80 -9.93 23.44 -1.89
N THR A 81 -8.98 23.38 -0.95
CA THR A 81 -9.22 22.94 0.42
C THR A 81 -10.30 23.78 1.11
N GLY A 82 -11.14 23.17 1.94
CA GLY A 82 -12.21 23.87 2.64
C GLY A 82 -13.17 22.94 3.38
N LYS A 83 -14.13 23.52 4.09
CA LYS A 83 -15.21 22.80 4.77
C LYS A 83 -16.52 22.88 3.97
N ASN A 84 -17.44 21.97 4.24
CA ASN A 84 -18.80 21.95 3.67
C ASN A 84 -18.79 21.95 2.14
N LYS A 85 -17.81 21.29 1.54
CA LYS A 85 -17.78 21.02 0.11
C LYS A 85 -18.92 20.09 -0.25
N GLN A 86 -19.51 20.26 -1.41
CA GLN A 86 -20.72 19.53 -1.79
C GLN A 86 -20.63 18.96 -3.20
N ILE A 87 -20.91 17.66 -3.32
CA ILE A 87 -21.14 16.99 -4.60
C ILE A 87 -22.63 16.60 -4.66
N GLN A 88 -23.28 16.88 -5.77
CA GLN A 88 -24.65 16.47 -6.05
C GLN A 88 -24.64 15.47 -7.20
N TRP A 89 -25.35 14.36 -7.02
CA TRP A 89 -25.51 13.32 -8.02
C TRP A 89 -26.97 13.18 -8.45
N ALA A 90 -27.22 13.35 -9.76
CA ALA A 90 -28.54 13.19 -10.37
C ALA A 90 -28.86 11.70 -10.62
N LEU A 91 -29.45 11.03 -9.62
CA LEU A 91 -29.67 9.58 -9.59
C LEU A 91 -30.55 9.07 -10.75
N PHE A 92 -31.59 9.82 -11.09
CA PHE A 92 -32.56 9.43 -12.12
C PHE A 92 -31.95 9.46 -13.52
N GLU A 93 -31.04 10.39 -13.78
CA GLU A 93 -30.40 10.51 -15.09
C GLU A 93 -29.43 9.36 -15.37
N ASP A 94 -29.03 8.63 -14.32
CA ASP A 94 -28.16 7.46 -14.43
C ASP A 94 -28.93 6.12 -14.43
N ASN A 95 -30.28 6.15 -14.36
CA ASN A 95 -31.14 4.97 -14.27
C ASN A 95 -30.76 3.99 -13.13
N ILE A 96 -30.26 4.52 -12.01
CA ILE A 96 -29.82 3.69 -10.89
C ILE A 96 -30.95 3.50 -9.90
N ASN A 97 -31.33 2.24 -9.68
CA ASN A 97 -32.20 1.87 -8.59
C ASN A 97 -31.38 1.76 -7.28
N ILE A 98 -31.74 2.55 -6.27
CA ILE A 98 -31.07 2.65 -4.96
C ILE A 98 -31.69 1.63 -3.99
N ALA A 99 -31.93 0.42 -4.48
CA ALA A 99 -32.38 -0.67 -3.62
C ALA A 99 -31.28 -1.09 -2.63
N ASN A 100 -30.01 -0.85 -2.99
CA ASN A 100 -28.86 -1.19 -2.17
C ASN A 100 -28.31 0.06 -1.45
N THR A 101 -27.82 -0.16 -0.24
CA THR A 101 -26.99 0.71 0.57
C THR A 101 -25.69 1.06 -0.17
N LEU A 102 -25.64 2.26 -0.76
CA LEU A 102 -24.46 2.79 -1.43
C LEU A 102 -23.63 3.63 -0.45
N LYS A 103 -22.33 3.33 -0.34
CA LYS A 103 -21.39 4.09 0.47
C LYS A 103 -20.53 4.98 -0.44
N PRO A 104 -20.51 6.31 -0.25
CA PRO A 104 -19.69 7.20 -1.06
C PRO A 104 -18.22 7.06 -0.70
N VAL A 105 -17.36 6.98 -1.72
CA VAL A 105 -15.90 6.97 -1.59
C VAL A 105 -15.36 8.13 -2.42
N ILE A 106 -14.71 9.09 -1.75
CA ILE A 106 -14.11 10.25 -2.39
C ILE A 106 -12.59 10.06 -2.43
N LEU A 107 -12.00 10.18 -3.61
CA LEU A 107 -10.55 10.15 -3.82
C LEU A 107 -10.06 11.57 -4.11
N VAL A 108 -8.86 11.88 -3.61
CA VAL A 108 -8.21 13.18 -3.79
C VAL A 108 -6.92 12.98 -4.56
N ASP A 109 -6.74 13.75 -5.63
CA ASP A 109 -5.63 13.68 -6.58
C ASP A 109 -5.50 12.29 -7.25
N GLY A 110 -6.66 11.63 -7.45
CA GLY A 110 -6.80 10.33 -8.09
C GLY A 110 -6.07 9.17 -7.39
N LEU A 111 -6.04 8.01 -8.05
CA LEU A 111 -5.17 6.90 -7.66
C LEU A 111 -3.79 7.09 -8.28
N ASN A 112 -3.01 8.02 -7.72
CA ASN A 112 -1.56 8.11 -7.95
C ASN A 112 -0.79 6.94 -7.29
N LYS A 113 -1.40 5.76 -7.27
CA LYS A 113 -0.80 4.53 -6.80
C LYS A 113 -0.35 3.70 -7.99
N GLY A 114 0.83 3.12 -7.89
CA GLY A 114 1.39 2.19 -8.85
C GLY A 114 0.54 0.93 -9.01
N GLY A 115 0.68 0.30 -10.17
CA GLY A 115 0.06 -0.98 -10.49
C GLY A 115 0.86 -2.19 -10.02
N SER A 116 0.50 -3.37 -10.52
CA SER A 116 1.11 -4.66 -10.18
C SER A 116 2.57 -4.78 -10.63
N ASN A 117 3.00 -3.97 -11.61
CA ASN A 117 4.40 -3.92 -12.06
C ASN A 117 5.41 -3.52 -10.95
N ASN A 118 4.95 -2.91 -9.85
CA ASN A 118 5.81 -2.56 -8.73
C ASN A 118 6.27 -3.77 -7.90
N ILE A 119 5.79 -4.99 -8.20
CA ILE A 119 6.30 -6.22 -7.58
C ILE A 119 7.80 -6.39 -7.77
N ILE A 120 8.34 -5.93 -8.91
CA ILE A 120 9.77 -6.05 -9.23
C ILE A 120 10.61 -5.32 -8.17
N LEU A 121 10.10 -4.20 -7.65
CA LEU A 121 10.76 -3.45 -6.59
C LEU A 121 10.79 -4.25 -5.28
N SER A 122 9.70 -4.93 -4.92
CA SER A 122 9.64 -5.80 -3.74
C SER A 122 10.48 -7.08 -3.87
N ILE A 123 10.64 -7.60 -5.10
CA ILE A 123 11.55 -8.71 -5.39
C ILE A 123 13.01 -8.27 -5.20
N LEU A 124 13.36 -7.02 -5.55
CA LEU A 124 14.72 -6.51 -5.35
C LEU A 124 14.97 -6.13 -3.89
N VAL A 125 14.03 -5.43 -3.27
CA VAL A 125 14.14 -4.91 -1.91
C VAL A 125 12.80 -5.09 -1.19
N PRO A 126 12.73 -5.92 -0.13
CA PRO A 126 11.49 -6.15 0.61
C PRO A 126 10.90 -4.84 1.12
N GLY A 127 9.60 -4.61 0.89
CA GLY A 127 8.86 -3.40 1.25
C GLY A 127 8.96 -2.26 0.24
N LEU A 128 9.86 -2.30 -0.75
CA LEU A 128 10.02 -1.16 -1.67
C LEU A 128 8.80 -0.95 -2.57
N GLY A 129 8.18 -2.04 -3.06
CA GLY A 129 6.99 -1.96 -3.90
C GLY A 129 5.78 -1.36 -3.17
N ASP A 130 5.69 -1.51 -1.85
CA ASP A 130 4.60 -0.97 -1.03
C ASP A 130 4.45 0.55 -1.15
N TYR A 131 5.56 1.28 -1.24
CA TYR A 131 5.56 2.75 -1.37
C TYR A 131 4.81 3.24 -2.59
N PHE A 132 4.73 2.40 -3.63
CA PHE A 132 4.09 2.73 -4.88
C PHE A 132 2.64 2.27 -4.88
N VAL A 133 2.32 1.10 -4.31
CA VAL A 133 0.95 0.55 -4.36
C VAL A 133 0.04 1.00 -3.22
N GLU A 134 0.59 1.51 -2.11
CA GLU A 134 -0.19 1.92 -0.94
C GLU A 134 0.41 3.16 -0.27
N ASN A 135 -0.40 3.92 0.48
CA ASN A 135 0.15 5.02 1.27
C ASN A 135 0.79 4.44 2.55
N PRO A 136 2.13 4.59 2.76
CA PRO A 136 2.82 4.03 3.92
C PRO A 136 2.23 4.47 5.25
N ARG A 137 1.54 5.62 5.29
CA ARG A 137 0.91 6.16 6.51
C ARG A 137 -0.27 5.33 6.98
N ASN A 138 -1.02 4.74 6.06
CA ASN A 138 -2.21 3.94 6.36
C ASN A 138 -1.86 2.47 6.67
N MET A 139 -0.65 2.04 6.36
CA MET A 139 -0.19 0.68 6.63
C MET A 139 0.09 0.48 8.13
N ILE A 140 -0.45 -0.60 8.70
CA ILE A 140 -0.14 -1.02 10.08
C ILE A 140 1.36 -1.36 10.18
N TYR A 141 1.85 -2.16 9.23
CA TYR A 141 3.24 -2.57 9.17
C TYR A 141 3.96 -1.80 8.06
N LYS A 142 4.83 -0.87 8.48
CA LYS A 142 5.47 0.08 7.57
C LYS A 142 6.46 -0.63 6.63
N PRO A 143 6.59 -0.18 5.37
CA PRO A 143 7.53 -0.75 4.40
C PRO A 143 8.96 -0.92 4.94
N TYR A 144 9.52 0.11 5.57
CA TYR A 144 10.88 0.05 6.14
C TYR A 144 11.02 -0.96 7.28
N LEU A 145 9.95 -1.23 8.04
CA LEU A 145 9.97 -2.26 9.09
C LEU A 145 10.03 -3.66 8.48
N ARG A 146 9.37 -3.88 7.33
CA ARG A 146 9.49 -5.13 6.55
C ARG A 146 10.92 -5.34 6.11
N THR A 147 11.51 -4.32 5.48
CA THR A 147 12.91 -4.36 5.02
C THR A 147 13.85 -4.71 6.17
N LEU A 148 13.74 -4.01 7.30
CA LEU A 148 14.56 -4.25 8.48
C LEU A 148 14.36 -5.65 9.06
N THR A 149 13.12 -6.16 9.06
CA THR A 149 12.81 -7.49 9.60
C THR A 149 13.36 -8.59 8.71
N VAL A 150 13.23 -8.46 7.39
CA VAL A 150 13.82 -9.42 6.44
C VAL A 150 15.34 -9.41 6.54
N ILE A 151 15.98 -8.25 6.42
CA ILE A 151 17.45 -8.15 6.50
C ILE A 151 17.94 -8.64 7.86
N GLY A 152 17.29 -8.24 8.95
CA GLY A 152 17.64 -8.65 10.31
C GLY A 152 17.54 -10.16 10.50
N ALA A 153 16.43 -10.78 10.09
CA ALA A 153 16.23 -12.21 10.18
C ALA A 153 17.24 -12.98 9.32
N LEU A 154 17.45 -12.59 8.06
CA LEU A 154 18.45 -13.24 7.19
C LEU A 154 19.88 -13.11 7.74
N THR A 155 20.22 -11.94 8.29
CA THR A 155 21.54 -11.71 8.90
C THR A 155 21.73 -12.57 10.15
N LEU A 156 20.72 -12.67 11.01
CA LEU A 156 20.76 -13.55 12.19
C LEU A 156 20.86 -15.02 11.79
N GLY A 157 20.14 -15.44 10.75
CA GLY A 157 20.26 -16.80 10.19
C GLY A 157 21.67 -17.09 9.69
N TYR A 158 22.29 -16.14 9.00
CA TYR A 158 23.67 -16.24 8.54
C TYR A 158 24.67 -16.34 9.70
N ILE A 159 24.54 -15.48 10.72
CA ILE A 159 25.40 -15.53 11.90
C ILE A 159 25.23 -16.87 12.63
N ALA A 160 24.00 -17.34 12.80
CA ALA A 160 23.71 -18.65 13.41
C ALA A 160 24.35 -19.79 12.61
N ASP A 161 24.30 -19.76 11.27
CA ASP A 161 24.92 -20.77 10.42
C ASP A 161 26.45 -20.78 10.54
N GLN A 162 27.09 -19.61 10.58
CA GLN A 162 28.55 -19.49 10.74
C GLN A 162 29.02 -19.95 12.13
N ASN A 163 28.21 -19.76 13.17
CA ASN A 163 28.53 -20.15 14.54
C ASN A 163 28.22 -21.62 14.85
N ARG A 164 27.50 -22.34 13.97
CA ARG A 164 27.28 -23.78 14.14
C ARG A 164 28.59 -24.53 13.88
N VAL A 165 29.24 -24.93 14.96
CA VAL A 165 30.41 -25.81 14.89
C VAL A 165 29.91 -27.20 14.54
N LYS A 166 30.31 -27.72 13.37
CA LYS A 166 30.18 -29.15 13.08
C LYS A 166 31.25 -29.89 13.88
N LEU A 167 30.92 -30.26 15.12
CA LEU A 167 31.80 -31.10 15.91
C LEU A 167 31.82 -32.49 15.28
N VAL A 168 32.88 -32.78 14.54
CA VAL A 168 33.20 -34.14 14.13
C VAL A 168 33.86 -34.81 15.33
N TRP A 169 33.06 -35.48 16.17
CA TRP A 169 33.61 -36.31 17.23
C TRP A 169 34.39 -37.47 16.59
N LYS A 170 35.72 -37.39 16.65
CA LYS A 170 36.59 -38.53 16.32
C LYS A 170 36.50 -39.50 17.49
N LYS A 171 35.74 -40.59 17.33
CA LYS A 171 35.57 -41.64 18.35
C LYS A 171 36.95 -42.07 18.85
N TRP A 172 37.18 -41.99 20.15
CA TRP A 172 38.43 -42.42 20.77
C TRP A 172 38.53 -43.94 20.66
N ASP A 173 39.64 -44.40 20.11
CA ASP A 173 39.87 -45.77 19.68
C ASP A 173 40.07 -46.67 20.91
N SER A 174 38.98 -47.25 21.44
CA SER A 174 39.10 -48.41 22.33
C SER A 174 38.78 -49.64 21.50
N LYS A 175 39.84 -50.25 20.96
CA LYS A 175 39.90 -51.62 20.45
C LYS A 175 38.65 -52.44 20.81
N ILE A 176 37.84 -52.75 19.81
CA ILE A 176 37.02 -53.97 19.62
C ILE A 176 35.93 -53.63 18.58
N ASN A 177 36.08 -54.21 17.40
CA ASN A 177 35.12 -54.47 16.31
C ASN A 177 33.97 -53.49 16.02
N ASP A 178 34.03 -52.99 14.79
CA ASP A 178 32.96 -52.68 13.83
C ASP A 178 31.98 -51.52 14.11
N GLU A 179 31.82 -50.71 13.07
CA GLU A 179 31.00 -49.50 12.91
C GLU A 179 31.51 -48.22 13.60
N VAL A 180 32.29 -47.45 12.82
CA VAL A 180 32.56 -46.03 13.09
C VAL A 180 31.28 -45.24 12.78
N GLY A 181 30.35 -45.20 13.73
CA GLY A 181 29.23 -44.27 13.70
C GLY A 181 29.72 -42.85 13.94
N TYR A 182 29.59 -41.97 12.95
CA TYR A 182 29.77 -40.53 13.13
C TYR A 182 28.53 -39.97 13.85
N LEU A 183 28.64 -39.70 15.14
CA LEU A 183 27.63 -38.92 15.85
C LEU A 183 27.97 -37.44 15.63
N TYR A 184 27.17 -36.79 14.78
CA TYR A 184 27.21 -35.34 14.61
C TYR A 184 26.45 -34.71 15.77
N ASP A 185 27.16 -34.07 16.69
CA ASP A 185 26.52 -33.18 17.65
C ASP A 185 26.67 -31.75 17.11
N ASN A 186 25.54 -31.14 16.75
CA ASN A 186 25.53 -29.77 16.28
C ASN A 186 25.53 -28.87 17.52
N ASP A 187 26.61 -28.15 17.76
CA ASP A 187 26.61 -27.11 18.78
C ASP A 187 25.79 -25.93 18.25
N TYR A 188 24.63 -25.69 18.85
CA TYR A 188 23.68 -24.67 18.42
C TYR A 188 24.04 -23.32 19.07
N TRP A 189 23.86 -22.21 18.35
CA TRP A 189 24.23 -20.90 18.88
C TRP A 189 23.23 -20.43 19.94
N LEU A 190 21.94 -20.51 19.65
CA LEU A 190 20.86 -20.15 20.57
C LEU A 190 19.96 -21.33 20.91
N PHE A 191 19.54 -22.09 19.89
CA PHE A 191 18.65 -23.24 20.03
C PHE A 191 18.72 -24.14 18.78
N SER A 192 18.13 -25.34 18.86
CA SER A 192 18.30 -26.43 17.88
C SER A 192 17.93 -26.12 16.41
N PHE A 193 17.16 -25.07 16.18
CA PHE A 193 16.68 -24.67 14.85
C PHE A 193 16.86 -23.17 14.58
N ASP A 194 17.81 -22.52 15.23
CA ASP A 194 18.01 -21.07 15.15
C ASP A 194 18.15 -20.53 13.73
N LYS A 195 19.10 -21.05 12.94
CA LYS A 195 19.28 -20.60 11.56
C LYS A 195 18.06 -20.89 10.68
N GLU A 196 17.44 -22.07 10.83
CA GLU A 196 16.29 -22.47 10.03
C GLU A 196 15.11 -21.55 10.30
N ILE A 197 14.83 -21.25 11.57
CA ILE A 197 13.76 -20.32 11.96
C ILE A 197 14.05 -18.92 11.40
N PHE A 198 15.27 -18.40 11.56
CA PHE A 198 15.61 -17.06 11.08
C PHE A 198 15.51 -16.93 9.55
N TYR A 199 16.04 -17.88 8.79
CA TYR A 199 15.89 -17.89 7.34
C TYR A 199 14.43 -18.05 6.93
N PHE A 200 13.69 -18.96 7.56
CA PHE A 200 12.28 -19.17 7.27
C PHE A 200 11.46 -17.90 7.49
N VAL A 201 11.65 -17.20 8.62
CA VAL A 201 10.98 -15.93 8.91
C VAL A 201 11.35 -14.87 7.87
N GLY A 202 12.64 -14.71 7.57
CA GLY A 202 13.10 -13.72 6.59
C GLY A 202 12.50 -13.94 5.20
N ILE A 203 12.57 -15.17 4.69
CA ILE A 203 12.03 -15.55 3.38
C ILE A 203 10.49 -15.42 3.37
N SER A 204 9.81 -15.85 4.44
CA SER A 204 8.35 -15.80 4.51
C SER A 204 7.83 -14.36 4.48
N VAL A 205 8.44 -13.46 5.27
CA VAL A 205 8.06 -12.03 5.28
C VAL A 205 8.32 -11.40 3.91
N TRP A 206 9.42 -11.76 3.25
CA TRP A 206 9.74 -11.26 1.91
C TRP A 206 8.75 -11.74 0.85
N LEU A 207 8.41 -13.03 0.82
CA LEU A 207 7.40 -13.55 -0.11
C LEU A 207 6.03 -12.93 0.12
N MET A 208 5.64 -12.78 1.39
CA MET A 208 4.37 -12.15 1.74
C MET A 208 4.30 -10.69 1.27
N ASP A 209 5.42 -9.97 1.33
CA ASP A 209 5.53 -8.61 0.79
C ASP A 209 5.29 -8.57 -0.73
N VAL A 210 5.93 -9.47 -1.49
CA VAL A 210 5.75 -9.56 -2.95
C VAL A 210 4.30 -9.86 -3.31
N ILE A 211 3.67 -10.82 -2.61
CA ILE A 211 2.26 -11.18 -2.81
C ILE A 211 1.34 -10.01 -2.50
N TRP A 212 1.60 -9.30 -1.40
CA TRP A 212 0.83 -8.13 -1.00
C TRP A 212 0.89 -7.02 -2.06
N VAL A 213 2.10 -6.70 -2.55
CA VAL A 213 2.29 -5.67 -3.57
C VAL A 213 1.59 -6.05 -4.88
N TYR A 214 1.64 -7.32 -5.27
CA TYR A 214 0.91 -7.82 -6.43
C TYR A 214 -0.60 -7.64 -6.27
N ALA A 215 -1.16 -8.10 -5.13
CA ALA A 215 -2.58 -8.01 -4.86
C ALA A 215 -3.07 -6.56 -4.85
N LYS A 216 -2.37 -5.66 -4.14
CA LYS A 216 -2.70 -4.23 -4.10
C LYS A 216 -2.50 -3.53 -5.44
N GLY A 217 -1.44 -3.87 -6.17
CA GLY A 217 -1.19 -3.35 -7.50
C GLY A 217 -2.30 -3.71 -8.49
N ASN A 218 -2.80 -4.96 -8.45
CA ASN A 218 -3.94 -5.40 -9.25
C ASN A 218 -5.24 -4.66 -8.88
N GLU A 219 -5.49 -4.42 -7.58
CA GLU A 219 -6.63 -3.61 -7.14
C GLU A 219 -6.53 -2.18 -7.71
N ASN A 220 -5.35 -1.56 -7.62
CA ASN A 220 -5.12 -0.23 -8.18
C ASN A 220 -5.31 -0.19 -9.70
N GLU A 221 -4.86 -1.22 -10.44
CA GLU A 221 -5.06 -1.32 -11.89
C GLU A 221 -6.53 -1.47 -12.27
N LYS A 222 -7.29 -2.30 -11.54
CA LYS A 222 -8.74 -2.39 -11.74
C LYS A 222 -9.40 -1.03 -11.54
N LEU A 223 -9.05 -0.33 -10.46
CA LEU A 223 -9.58 1.00 -10.19
C LEU A 223 -9.17 2.01 -11.27
N LYS A 224 -7.94 1.95 -11.79
CA LYS A 224 -7.48 2.79 -12.91
C LYS A 224 -8.22 2.52 -14.22
N LEU A 225 -8.50 1.25 -14.53
CA LEU A 225 -9.32 0.89 -15.68
C LEU A 225 -10.74 1.47 -15.51
N PHE A 226 -11.28 1.52 -14.30
CA PHE A 226 -12.54 2.23 -14.09
C PHE A 226 -12.37 3.74 -14.30
N THR A 227 -11.32 4.38 -13.76
CA THR A 227 -11.10 5.84 -13.90
C THR A 227 -10.87 6.30 -15.34
N ASN A 228 -10.14 5.52 -16.14
CA ASN A 228 -9.76 5.92 -17.49
C ASN A 228 -10.86 5.71 -18.53
N TYR A 229 -11.93 4.98 -18.20
CA TYR A 229 -13.03 4.68 -19.14
C TYR A 229 -14.27 5.55 -18.93
N TYR A 230 -14.17 6.69 -18.22
CA TYR A 230 -15.32 7.60 -18.12
C TYR A 230 -15.48 8.46 -19.37
N PRO A 231 -16.70 8.53 -19.96
CA PRO A 231 -17.00 9.51 -20.98
C PRO A 231 -16.93 10.90 -20.35
N SER A 232 -15.92 11.69 -20.70
CA SER A 232 -15.84 13.07 -20.28
C SER A 232 -16.71 13.91 -21.21
N ILE A 233 -17.68 14.63 -20.66
CA ILE A 233 -18.42 15.64 -21.41
C ILE A 233 -17.59 16.91 -21.36
N SER A 234 -16.89 17.22 -22.45
CA SER A 234 -16.15 18.48 -22.60
C SER A 234 -17.05 19.51 -23.26
N TYR A 235 -17.23 20.66 -22.60
CA TYR A 235 -17.94 21.80 -23.18
C TYR A 235 -16.93 22.71 -23.87
N LYS A 236 -16.93 22.70 -25.21
CA LYS A 236 -16.15 23.63 -26.03
C LYS A 236 -17.12 24.55 -26.76
N ASN A 237 -17.02 25.85 -26.52
CA ASN A 237 -17.92 26.88 -27.10
C ASN A 237 -19.41 26.64 -26.82
N GLY A 238 -19.77 26.15 -25.64
CA GLY A 238 -21.17 25.88 -25.27
C GLY A 238 -21.79 24.63 -25.90
N ILE A 239 -21.03 23.88 -26.70
CA ILE A 239 -21.46 22.60 -27.27
C ILE A 239 -20.87 21.46 -26.42
N ALA A 240 -21.74 20.59 -25.91
CA ALA A 240 -21.33 19.36 -25.23
C ALA A 240 -20.77 18.37 -26.25
N ASN A 241 -19.46 18.10 -26.20
CA ASN A 241 -18.86 17.01 -26.96
C ASN A 241 -18.75 15.78 -26.06
N LEU A 242 -19.39 14.69 -26.47
CA LEU A 242 -19.20 13.36 -25.92
C LEU A 242 -17.90 12.79 -26.50
N GLY A 243 -16.82 12.86 -25.73
CA GLY A 243 -15.55 12.22 -26.05
C GLY A 243 -15.25 11.11 -25.06
N ILE A 244 -14.67 10.02 -25.54
CA ILE A 244 -13.95 9.08 -24.67
C ILE A 244 -12.57 9.71 -24.49
N ASN A 245 -12.30 10.28 -23.32
CA ASN A 245 -10.95 10.76 -23.01
C ASN A 245 -10.11 9.53 -22.66
N ILE A 246 -9.23 9.15 -23.57
CA ILE A 246 -8.20 8.14 -23.30
C ILE A 246 -6.99 8.92 -22.79
N ASN A 247 -6.84 9.01 -21.47
CA ASN A 247 -5.57 9.42 -20.89
C ASN A 247 -4.58 8.26 -21.09
N LEU A 248 -3.81 8.33 -22.18
CA LEU A 248 -2.64 7.47 -22.40
C LEU A 248 -1.50 7.88 -21.48
#